data_AF-A0A4R6Z6W0-F1
#
_entry.id   AF-A0A4R6Z6W0-F1
#
_cell.length_a   1.000
_cell.length_b   1.000
_cell.length_c   1.000
_cell.angle_alpha   90.00
_cell.angle_beta   90.00
_cell.angle_gamma   90.00
#
_symmetry.space_group_name_H-M   'P 1'
#
loop_
_entity.id
_entity.type
_entity.pdbx_description
1 polymer ?
#
loop_
_entity_poly.entity_id
_entity_poly.type
_entity_poly.pdbx_seq_one_letter_code
_entity_poly.pdbx_strand_id
1 'polypeptide(L)'
;MTHSHQDDAVDALLQRQFEGAVPDDGFCDRVMPHLPARPRRRAWPLWSGIAAGIAACALSLSSTPMFHLGWHDWAGGELSAPAIALLLALAGMSLLAMCWSLAEADGC
;
A
#
# COMPACT_ATOMS: atom_id res chain seq x y z
N MET A 1 3.73 19.66 -1.36
CA MET A 1 4.64 18.79 -0.57
C MET A 1 5.66 19.67 0.13
N THR A 2 5.24 20.34 1.22
CA THR A 2 6.07 21.24 2.04
C THR A 2 5.62 21.29 3.52
N HIS A 3 4.62 20.48 3.92
CA HIS A 3 4.00 20.58 5.24
C HIS A 3 4.83 19.94 6.38
N SER A 4 5.60 18.89 6.12
CA SER A 4 6.26 18.12 7.19
C SER A 4 7.31 18.92 7.97
N HIS A 5 8.18 19.65 7.28
CA HIS A 5 9.33 20.29 7.92
C HIS A 5 8.95 21.50 8.79
N GLN A 6 7.82 22.13 8.49
CA GLN A 6 7.30 23.27 9.24
C GLN A 6 6.52 22.79 10.46
N ASP A 7 5.80 21.68 10.33
CA ASP A 7 5.11 21.03 11.45
C ASP A 7 6.12 20.52 12.50
N ASP A 8 7.23 19.89 12.07
CA ASP A 8 8.30 19.43 12.96
C ASP A 8 8.93 20.58 13.78
N ALA A 9 9.09 21.76 13.17
CA ALA A 9 9.66 22.93 13.83
C ALA A 9 8.68 23.56 14.85
N VAL A 10 7.37 23.50 14.56
CA VAL A 10 6.32 23.94 15.48
C VAL A 10 6.21 22.99 16.66
N ASP A 11 6.26 21.69 16.43
CA ASP A 11 6.22 20.67 17.47
C ASP A 11 7.43 20.79 18.41
N ALA A 12 8.63 21.01 17.87
CA ALA A 12 9.83 21.25 18.66
C ALA A 12 9.73 22.52 19.54
N LEU A 13 9.04 23.56 19.07
CA LEU A 13 8.81 24.79 19.84
C LEU A 13 7.75 24.58 20.94
N LEU A 14 6.67 23.87 20.62
CA LEU A 14 5.61 23.54 21.59
C LEU A 14 6.14 22.66 22.71
N GLN A 15 6.90 21.62 22.37
CA GLN A 15 7.47 20.69 23.34
C GLN A 15 8.56 21.32 24.20
N ARG A 16 9.20 22.38 23.71
CA ARG A 16 10.15 23.19 24.48
C ARG A 16 9.48 24.17 25.43
N GLN A 17 8.28 24.67 25.10
CA GLN A 17 7.53 25.59 25.96
C GLN A 17 6.66 24.87 26.99
N PHE A 18 6.21 23.65 26.68
CA PHE A 18 5.40 22.83 27.56
C PHE A 18 6.16 21.55 27.91
N GLU A 19 6.81 21.52 29.09
CA GLU A 19 7.48 20.32 29.58
C GLU A 19 6.45 19.25 29.95
N GLY A 20 6.27 18.30 29.04
CA GLY A 20 5.51 17.07 29.29
C GLY A 20 4.04 17.14 28.91
N ALA A 21 3.40 15.95 28.93
CA ALA A 21 2.00 15.80 28.62
C ALA A 21 1.16 16.64 29.59
N VAL A 22 0.37 17.57 29.05
CA VAL A 22 -0.59 18.35 29.84
C VAL A 22 -1.54 17.36 30.53
N PRO A 23 -1.76 17.46 31.86
CA PRO A 23 -2.74 16.62 32.54
C PRO A 23 -4.10 16.81 31.90
N ASP A 24 -4.62 15.73 31.33
CA ASP A 24 -5.82 15.72 30.50
C ASP A 24 -7.11 15.63 31.35
N ASP A 25 -7.01 15.47 32.68
CA ASP A 25 -8.16 15.37 33.62
C ASP A 25 -9.28 14.43 33.14
N GLY A 26 -8.91 13.38 32.40
CA GLY A 26 -9.81 12.41 31.78
C GLY A 26 -10.67 12.98 30.66
N PHE A 27 -10.29 14.09 30.04
CA PHE A 27 -10.99 14.68 28.89
C PHE A 27 -10.93 13.76 27.69
N CYS A 28 -9.77 13.18 27.36
CA CYS A 28 -9.63 12.17 26.30
C CYS A 28 -10.47 10.93 26.59
N ASP A 29 -10.52 10.44 27.84
CA ASP A 29 -11.36 9.31 28.23
C ASP A 29 -12.86 9.61 28.06
N ARG A 30 -13.28 10.87 28.24
CA ARG A 30 -14.66 11.30 28.02
C ARG A 30 -14.97 11.53 26.54
N VAL A 31 -14.02 12.04 25.76
CA VAL A 31 -14.23 12.42 24.35
C VAL A 31 -14.06 11.24 23.39
N MET A 32 -13.09 10.36 23.62
CA MET A 32 -12.83 9.21 22.75
C MET A 32 -14.04 8.30 22.50
N PRO A 33 -14.88 7.99 23.49
CA PRO A 33 -16.10 7.19 23.28
C PRO A 33 -17.17 7.89 22.43
N HIS A 34 -17.14 9.22 22.34
CA HIS A 34 -18.13 10.03 21.62
C HIS A 34 -17.69 10.42 20.21
N LEU A 35 -16.44 10.12 19.84
CA LEU A 35 -15.96 10.35 18.48
C LEU A 35 -16.59 9.34 17.52
N PRO A 36 -17.04 9.78 16.34
CA PRO A 36 -17.54 8.86 15.33
C PRO A 36 -16.45 7.86 14.97
N ALA A 37 -16.80 6.58 14.93
CA ALA A 37 -15.86 5.53 14.57
C ALA A 37 -15.16 5.90 13.26
N ARG A 38 -13.83 6.11 13.34
CA ARG A 38 -13.00 6.40 12.16
C ARG A 38 -13.38 5.35 11.11
N PRO A 39 -13.82 5.74 9.90
CA PRO A 39 -14.20 4.77 8.89
C PRO A 39 -12.97 3.92 8.63
N ARG A 40 -12.97 2.70 9.19
CA ARG A 40 -11.98 1.68 8.87
C ARG A 40 -12.09 1.54 7.36
N ARG A 41 -11.07 2.02 6.63
CA ARG A 41 -10.89 1.73 5.20
C ARG A 41 -10.90 0.22 5.10
N ARG A 42 -12.08 -0.33 4.87
CA ARG A 42 -12.34 -1.76 4.82
C ARG A 42 -11.40 -2.23 3.71
N ALA A 43 -10.48 -3.15 3.98
CA ALA A 43 -9.49 -3.65 3.01
C ALA A 43 -10.12 -4.36 1.77
N TRP A 44 -11.43 -4.20 1.60
CA TRP A 44 -12.25 -4.76 0.56
C TRP A 44 -11.91 -4.24 -0.87
N PRO A 45 -11.55 -2.97 -1.12
CA PRO A 45 -11.24 -2.52 -2.47
C PRO A 45 -9.85 -2.99 -2.95
N LEU A 46 -8.98 -3.42 -2.03
CA LEU A 46 -7.64 -3.89 -2.38
C LEU A 46 -7.69 -5.25 -3.06
N TRP A 47 -8.43 -6.20 -2.50
CA TRP A 47 -8.55 -7.53 -3.09
C TRP A 47 -9.27 -7.51 -4.45
N SER A 48 -10.29 -6.67 -4.61
CA SER A 48 -10.95 -6.50 -5.91
C SER A 48 -10.02 -5.86 -6.94
N GLY A 49 -9.19 -4.89 -6.53
CA GLY A 49 -8.18 -4.27 -7.40
C GLY A 49 -7.12 -5.28 -7.86
N ILE A 50 -6.63 -6.12 -6.94
CA ILE A 50 -5.67 -7.19 -7.25
C ILE A 50 -6.29 -8.21 -8.20
N ALA A 51 -7.51 -8.69 -7.91
CA ALA A 51 -8.19 -9.66 -8.75
C ALA A 51 -8.48 -9.11 -10.17
N ALA A 52 -8.93 -7.86 -10.26
CA ALA A 52 -9.17 -7.18 -11.53
C ALA A 52 -7.85 -6.98 -12.32
N GLY A 53 -6.77 -6.62 -11.64
CA GLY A 53 -5.44 -6.48 -12.24
C GLY A 53 -4.89 -7.80 -12.79
N ILE A 54 -5.03 -8.90 -12.02
CA ILE A 54 -4.64 -10.25 -12.46
C ILE A 54 -5.48 -10.66 -13.69
N ALA A 55 -6.80 -10.46 -13.65
CA ALA A 55 -7.68 -10.81 -14.76
C ALA A 55 -7.36 -9.99 -16.03
N ALA A 56 -7.13 -8.69 -15.89
CA ALA A 56 -6.76 -7.82 -17.01
C ALA A 56 -5.38 -8.17 -17.58
N CYS A 57 -4.39 -8.48 -16.73
CA CYS A 57 -3.09 -8.98 -17.17
C CYS A 57 -3.23 -10.32 -17.90
N ALA A 58 -3.98 -11.27 -17.34
CA ALA A 58 -4.19 -12.58 -17.96
C ALA A 58 -4.89 -12.47 -19.32
N LEU A 59 -5.90 -11.60 -19.45
CA LEU A 59 -6.58 -11.34 -20.72
C LEU A 59 -5.64 -10.68 -21.73
N SER A 60 -4.85 -9.69 -21.32
CA SER A 60 -3.87 -9.03 -22.19
C SER A 60 -2.80 -10.01 -22.69
N LEU A 61 -2.26 -10.84 -21.79
CA LEU A 61 -1.25 -11.85 -22.12
C LEU A 61 -1.80 -13.04 -22.91
N SER A 62 -3.09 -13.39 -22.78
CA SER A 62 -3.69 -14.48 -23.56
C SER A 62 -3.60 -14.26 -25.08
N SER A 63 -3.51 -13.00 -25.51
CA SER A 63 -3.35 -12.63 -26.91
C SER A 63 -1.91 -12.77 -27.44
N THR A 64 -0.93 -12.98 -26.55
CA THR A 64 0.49 -13.07 -26.93
C THR A 64 0.98 -14.52 -26.94
N PRO A 65 1.73 -14.92 -27.99
CA PRO A 65 2.28 -16.28 -28.09
C PRO A 65 3.25 -16.61 -26.94
N MET A 66 3.80 -15.59 -26.27
CA MET A 66 4.65 -15.76 -25.09
C MET A 66 3.94 -16.41 -23.90
N PHE A 67 2.63 -16.20 -23.73
CA PHE A 67 1.88 -16.82 -22.63
C PHE A 67 1.75 -18.33 -22.82
N HIS A 68 1.46 -18.77 -24.05
CA HIS A 68 1.38 -20.18 -24.38
C HIS A 68 2.74 -20.89 -24.28
N LEU A 69 3.82 -20.25 -24.75
CA LEU A 69 5.18 -20.78 -24.61
C LEU A 69 5.60 -20.84 -23.14
N GLY A 70 5.41 -19.77 -22.38
CA GLY A 70 5.74 -19.74 -20.95
C GLY A 70 4.93 -20.76 -20.14
N TRP A 71 3.65 -20.96 -20.46
CA TRP A 71 2.81 -21.97 -19.80
C TRP A 71 3.26 -23.40 -20.12
N HIS A 72 3.59 -23.66 -21.38
CA HIS A 72 4.08 -24.97 -21.82
C HIS A 72 5.45 -25.29 -21.21
N ASP A 73 6.38 -24.34 -21.18
CA ASP A 73 7.71 -24.50 -20.59
C ASP A 73 7.64 -24.66 -19.06
N TRP A 74 6.76 -23.90 -18.41
CA TRP A 74 6.54 -24.00 -16.96
C TRP A 74 5.92 -25.35 -16.58
N ALA A 75 4.97 -25.86 -17.38
CA ALA A 75 4.43 -27.21 -17.23
C ALA A 75 5.48 -28.30 -17.52
N GLY A 76 6.47 -27.99 -18.36
CA GLY A 76 7.66 -28.82 -18.61
C GLY A 76 8.72 -28.77 -17.50
N GLY A 77 8.57 -27.89 -16.50
CA GLY A 77 9.54 -27.73 -15.41
C GLY A 77 10.77 -26.88 -15.78
N GLU A 78 10.78 -26.23 -16.94
CA GLU A 78 11.89 -25.39 -17.39
C GLU A 78 11.57 -23.91 -17.13
N LEU A 79 12.45 -23.25 -16.37
CA LEU A 79 12.40 -21.80 -16.19
C LEU A 79 12.92 -21.10 -17.45
N SER A 80 12.04 -20.94 -18.44
CA SER A 80 12.39 -20.25 -19.68
C SER A 80 12.43 -18.72 -19.51
N ALA A 81 13.17 -18.03 -20.39
CA ALA A 81 13.28 -16.57 -20.41
C ALA A 81 11.94 -15.81 -20.32
N PRO A 82 10.83 -16.23 -20.98
CA PRO A 82 9.53 -15.57 -20.81
C PRO A 82 8.91 -15.78 -19.42
N ALA A 83 9.13 -16.92 -18.77
CA ALA A 83 8.68 -17.15 -17.39
C ALA A 83 9.41 -16.21 -16.40
N ILE A 84 10.71 -16.00 -16.61
CA ILE A 84 11.51 -15.03 -15.85
C ILE A 84 10.99 -13.60 -16.06
N ALA A 85 10.68 -13.22 -17.30
CA ALA A 85 10.13 -11.90 -17.60
C ALA A 85 8.77 -11.68 -16.92
N LEU A 86 7.91 -12.70 -16.89
CA LEU A 86 6.64 -12.69 -16.16
C LEU A 86 6.82 -12.50 -14.65
N LEU A 87 7.76 -13.25 -14.05
CA LEU A 87 8.09 -13.13 -12.63
C LEU A 87 8.63 -11.74 -12.29
N LEU A 88 9.50 -11.17 -13.13
CA LEU A 88 10.02 -9.82 -12.96
C LEU A 88 8.92 -8.76 -13.07
N ALA A 89 8.00 -8.90 -14.02
CA ALA A 89 6.86 -8.00 -14.16
C ALA A 89 5.95 -8.06 -12.92
N LEU A 90 5.67 -9.26 -12.41
CA LEU A 90 4.86 -9.48 -11.21
C LEU A 90 5.55 -8.88 -9.97
N ALA A 91 6.85 -9.12 -9.80
CA ALA A 91 7.64 -8.56 -8.72
C ALA A 91 7.68 -7.03 -8.77
N GLY A 92 7.89 -6.45 -9.96
CA GLY A 92 7.88 -5.00 -10.16
C GLY A 92 6.53 -4.37 -9.81
N MET A 93 5.42 -4.97 -10.27
CA MET A 93 4.07 -4.52 -9.93
C MET A 93 3.78 -4.65 -8.42
N SER A 94 4.25 -5.71 -7.77
CA SER A 94 4.12 -5.88 -6.31
C SER A 94 4.90 -4.82 -5.53
N LEU A 95 6.12 -4.48 -5.98
CA LEU A 95 6.92 -3.40 -5.41
C LEU A 95 6.24 -2.05 -5.57
N LEU A 96 5.69 -1.76 -6.75
CA LEU A 96 4.91 -0.54 -7.00
C LEU A 96 3.68 -0.46 -6.08
N ALA A 97 2.94 -1.56 -5.92
CA ALA A 97 1.81 -1.63 -5.00
C ALA A 97 2.23 -1.43 -3.54
N MET A 98 3.39 -1.97 -3.14
CA MET A 98 3.95 -1.78 -1.81
C MET A 98 4.36 -0.32 -1.58
N CYS A 99 5.08 0.30 -2.51
CA CYS A 99 5.44 1.72 -2.45
C CYS A 99 4.19 2.62 -2.39
N TRP A 100 3.15 2.30 -3.17
CA TRP A 100 1.88 3.02 -3.12
C TRP A 100 1.20 2.89 -1.76
N SER A 101 1.20 1.68 -1.17
CA SER A 101 0.63 1.45 0.15
C SER A 101 1.38 2.16 1.27
N LEU A 102 2.72 2.27 1.18
CA LEU A 102 3.52 3.05 2.11
C LEU A 102 3.24 4.55 1.95
N ALA A 103 3.20 5.05 0.72
CA ALA A 103 2.89 6.45 0.45
C ALA A 103 1.50 6.87 0.96
N GLU A 104 0.51 5.98 0.87
CA GLU A 104 -0.82 6.23 1.44
C GLU A 104 -0.83 6.13 2.99
N ALA A 105 0.03 5.29 3.57
CA ALA A 105 0.16 5.14 5.03
C ALA A 105 0.88 6.31 5.70
N ASP A 106 1.89 6.87 5.04
CA ASP A 106 2.63 8.07 5.49
C ASP A 106 1.82 9.37 5.31
N GLY A 107 0.69 9.32 4.59
CA GLY A 107 -0.20 10.45 4.35
C GLY A 107 -1.34 10.63 5.36
N CYS A 108 -1.30 9.97 6.53
CA CYS A 108 -2.34 10.02 7.56
C CYS A 108 -1.86 10.54 8.91
#